data_AF-N4WFA1-F1
#
_entry.id   AF-N4WFA1-F1
#
_cell.length_a   1.000
_cell.length_b   1.000
_cell.length_c   1.000
_cell.angle_alpha   90.00
_cell.angle_beta   90.00
_cell.angle_gamma   90.00
#
_symmetry.space_group_name_H-M   'P 1'
#
loop_
_entity.id
_entity.type
_entity.pdbx_description
1 polymer ?
#
loop_
_entity_poly.entity_id
_entity_poly.type
_entity_poly.pdbx_seq_one_letter_code
_entity_poly.pdbx_strand_id
1 'polypeptide(L)'
;MDKLTLTMKEVPKQDRPRERLLEYGPNVLSNQEIMAILLGSGTRKENVHQLAERVLQHFEGVGLLREVTIEELMEINGIGMAKGVQLLAAIELGKRIHQYREKDRVIIRSPEDGANYVMEEMRTLKQEHFVAIFLDTKNHVIHRQTVFIGSLNASIVHPREIYREAVKRAAASIICVHNHPSGVRL
;
A
#
# COMPACT_ATOMS: atom_id res chain seq x y z
N MET A 1 -0.91 3.15 46.38
CA MET A 1 -1.95 2.26 45.82
C MET A 1 -1.44 1.80 44.47
N ASP A 2 -0.92 0.57 44.39
CA ASP A 2 -0.53 -0.02 43.11
C ASP A 2 -1.79 -0.18 42.25
N LYS A 3 -1.88 0.57 41.16
CA LYS A 3 -2.89 0.32 40.12
C LYS A 3 -2.59 -1.08 39.59
N LEU A 4 -3.52 -2.03 39.80
CA LEU A 4 -3.48 -3.32 39.13
C LEU A 4 -3.49 -3.06 37.62
N THR A 5 -2.31 -3.16 37.01
CA THR A 5 -2.16 -3.07 35.57
C THR A 5 -2.69 -4.36 34.97
N LEU A 6 -3.91 -4.33 34.43
CA LEU A 6 -4.50 -5.43 33.69
C LEU A 6 -3.52 -5.88 32.60
N THR A 7 -3.16 -7.15 32.63
CA THR A 7 -2.30 -7.79 31.64
C THR A 7 -3.11 -8.16 30.41
N MET A 8 -2.48 -8.25 29.23
CA MET A 8 -3.18 -8.64 27.99
C MET A 8 -3.85 -10.03 28.06
N LYS A 9 -3.42 -10.88 29.01
CA LYS A 9 -4.05 -12.17 29.25
C LYS A 9 -5.44 -12.04 29.90
N GLU A 10 -5.68 -10.96 30.63
CA GLU A 10 -6.93 -10.68 31.35
C GLU A 10 -7.95 -9.95 30.46
N VAL A 11 -7.52 -9.33 29.36
CA VAL A 11 -8.41 -8.80 28.33
C VAL A 11 -9.09 -9.98 27.60
N PRO A 12 -10.43 -10.00 27.50
CA PRO A 12 -11.15 -11.00 26.71
C PRO A 12 -10.57 -11.10 25.31
N LYS A 13 -10.46 -12.32 24.76
CA LYS A 13 -9.80 -12.51 23.46
C LYS A 13 -10.40 -11.64 22.36
N GLN A 14 -11.72 -11.50 22.30
CA GLN A 14 -12.39 -10.66 21.31
C GLN A 14 -12.08 -9.16 21.43
N ASP A 15 -11.62 -8.70 22.60
CA ASP A 15 -11.32 -7.29 22.86
C ASP A 15 -9.83 -6.98 22.67
N ARG A 16 -9.00 -8.00 22.38
CA ARG A 16 -7.58 -7.80 22.16
C ARG A 16 -7.34 -7.21 20.77
N PRO A 17 -6.39 -6.27 20.63
CA PRO A 17 -6.14 -5.58 19.36
C PRO A 17 -5.85 -6.49 18.16
N ARG A 18 -5.08 -7.56 18.34
CA ARG A 18 -4.70 -8.46 17.22
C ARG A 18 -5.90 -9.24 16.72
N GLU A 19 -6.71 -9.74 17.64
CA GLU A 19 -7.93 -10.47 17.39
C GLU A 19 -8.97 -9.56 16.73
N ARG A 20 -9.15 -8.34 17.23
CA ARG A 20 -9.99 -7.31 16.60
C ARG A 20 -9.54 -6.98 15.17
N LEU A 21 -8.22 -6.86 14.94
CA LEU A 21 -7.66 -6.60 13.61
C LEU A 21 -7.99 -7.74 12.64
N LEU A 22 -7.94 -8.99 13.09
CA LEU A 22 -8.25 -10.17 12.28
C LEU A 22 -9.75 -10.31 11.99
N GLU A 23 -10.61 -10.00 12.98
CA GLU A 23 -12.06 -10.20 12.87
C GLU A 23 -12.76 -9.05 12.14
N TYR A 24 -12.40 -7.80 12.45
CA TYR A 24 -13.11 -6.60 11.99
C TYR A 24 -12.28 -5.73 11.04
N GLY A 25 -11.00 -6.07 10.84
CA GLY A 25 -10.07 -5.32 9.99
C GLY A 25 -9.42 -4.11 10.68
N PRO A 26 -8.43 -3.46 10.04
CA PRO A 26 -7.64 -2.40 10.66
C PRO A 26 -8.42 -1.10 10.91
N ASN A 27 -9.51 -0.85 10.16
CA ASN A 27 -10.25 0.42 10.22
C ASN A 27 -11.00 0.66 11.53
N VAL A 28 -11.23 -0.40 12.33
CA VAL A 28 -11.93 -0.30 13.61
C VAL A 28 -11.00 -0.11 14.81
N LEU A 29 -9.68 -0.19 14.58
CA LEU A 29 -8.68 0.01 15.64
C LEU A 29 -8.36 1.48 15.80
N SER A 30 -8.22 1.90 17.05
CA SER A 30 -7.63 3.18 17.42
C SER A 30 -6.12 3.21 17.15
N ASN A 31 -5.54 4.42 17.07
CA ASN A 31 -4.08 4.60 16.98
C ASN A 31 -3.35 3.93 18.14
N GLN A 32 -3.93 3.94 19.35
CA GLN A 32 -3.38 3.27 20.53
C GLN A 32 -3.31 1.75 20.33
N GLU A 33 -4.35 1.14 19.78
CA GLU A 33 -4.38 -0.29 19.51
C GLU A 33 -3.36 -0.69 18.42
N ILE A 34 -3.27 0.08 17.34
CA ILE A 34 -2.26 -0.15 16.29
C ILE A 34 -0.85 -0.05 16.88
N MET A 35 -0.58 1.00 17.66
CA MET A 35 0.70 1.19 18.34
C MET A 35 1.00 0.04 19.32
N ALA A 36 0.00 -0.43 20.07
CA ALA A 36 0.16 -1.55 20.99
C ALA A 36 0.50 -2.86 20.26
N ILE A 37 -0.10 -3.11 19.08
CA ILE A 37 0.24 -4.27 18.24
C ILE A 37 1.70 -4.19 17.80
N LEU A 38 2.14 -3.02 17.32
CA LEU A 38 3.50 -2.79 16.86
C LEU A 38 4.50 -2.98 18.02
N LEU A 39 4.23 -2.43 19.20
CA LEU A 39 5.10 -2.60 20.37
C LEU A 39 5.17 -4.05 20.87
N GLY A 40 4.08 -4.82 20.68
CA GLY A 40 3.95 -6.23 21.03
C GLY A 40 3.88 -6.53 22.54
N SER A 41 4.60 -5.79 23.37
CA SER A 41 4.63 -5.95 24.83
C SER A 41 4.88 -4.64 25.57
N GLY A 42 4.44 -4.56 26.82
CA GLY A 42 4.66 -3.43 27.72
C GLY A 42 6.05 -3.48 28.37
N THR A 43 6.15 -2.94 29.58
CA THR A 43 7.34 -3.08 30.43
C THR A 43 7.02 -3.98 31.62
N ARG A 44 7.94 -4.10 32.59
CA ARG A 44 7.63 -4.76 33.86
C ARG A 44 6.62 -3.98 34.71
N LYS A 45 6.51 -2.66 34.50
CA LYS A 45 5.71 -1.74 35.33
C LYS A 45 4.36 -1.38 34.68
N GLU A 46 4.25 -1.52 33.37
CA GLU A 46 3.07 -1.09 32.61
C GLU A 46 2.72 -2.08 31.49
N ASN A 47 1.45 -2.12 31.09
CA ASN A 47 1.02 -2.92 29.95
C ASN A 47 1.31 -2.21 28.62
N VAL A 48 1.16 -2.95 27.52
CA VAL A 48 1.46 -2.43 26.18
C VAL A 48 0.53 -1.29 25.76
N HIS A 49 -0.70 -1.24 26.26
CA HIS A 49 -1.64 -0.15 25.96
C HIS A 49 -1.22 1.17 26.62
N GLN A 50 -0.76 1.12 27.87
CA GLN A 50 -0.23 2.27 28.59
C GLN A 50 1.06 2.79 27.94
N LEU A 51 1.95 1.88 27.53
CA LEU A 51 3.17 2.26 26.81
C LEU A 51 2.82 2.89 25.45
N ALA A 52 1.88 2.31 24.71
CA ALA A 52 1.39 2.85 23.44
C ALA A 52 0.79 4.25 23.60
N GLU A 53 -0.01 4.46 24.65
CA GLU A 53 -0.59 5.76 24.96
C GLU A 53 0.49 6.79 25.28
N ARG A 54 1.51 6.42 26.07
CA ARG A 54 2.63 7.31 26.40
C ARG A 54 3.40 7.73 25.14
N VAL A 55 3.65 6.79 24.23
CA VAL A 55 4.30 7.11 22.95
C VAL A 55 3.47 8.14 22.18
N LEU A 56 2.16 7.92 22.05
CA LEU A 56 1.29 8.86 21.34
C LEU A 56 1.21 10.22 22.04
N GLN A 57 1.18 10.27 23.37
CA GLN A 57 1.20 11.53 24.12
C GLN A 57 2.50 12.30 23.94
N HIS A 58 3.64 11.61 23.93
CA HIS A 58 4.96 12.23 23.74
C HIS A 58 5.08 12.92 22.37
N PHE A 59 4.41 12.38 21.33
CA PHE A 59 4.42 12.93 19.98
C PHE A 59 3.11 13.64 19.57
N GLU A 60 2.29 14.02 20.54
CA GLU A 60 1.01 14.72 20.33
C GLU A 60 0.09 14.04 19.29
N GLY A 61 0.08 12.71 19.29
CA GLY A 61 -0.63 11.86 18.33
C GLY A 61 0.32 11.16 17.36
N VAL A 62 -0.11 11.02 16.10
CA VAL A 62 0.64 10.28 15.07
C VAL A 62 1.37 11.19 14.07
N GLY A 63 1.10 12.50 14.09
CA GLY A 63 1.64 13.43 13.10
C GLY A 63 3.16 13.56 13.17
N LEU A 64 3.69 13.82 14.37
CA LEU A 64 5.12 14.01 14.61
C LEU A 64 5.94 12.72 14.46
N LEU A 65 5.30 11.55 14.53
CA LEU A 65 5.97 10.26 14.30
C LEU A 65 6.60 10.16 12.90
N ARG A 66 6.14 10.94 11.92
CA ARG A 66 6.66 10.89 10.55
C ARG A 66 8.15 11.23 10.44
N GLU A 67 8.67 12.05 11.35
CA GLU A 67 10.04 12.57 11.33
C GLU A 67 10.86 12.10 12.53
N VAL A 68 10.33 11.16 13.31
CA VAL A 68 10.94 10.69 14.55
C VAL A 68 12.28 9.99 14.32
N THR A 69 13.21 10.23 15.24
CA THR A 69 14.53 9.62 15.32
C THR A 69 14.57 8.47 16.33
N ILE A 70 15.65 7.67 16.31
CA ILE A 70 15.80 6.59 17.30
C ILE A 70 16.08 7.16 18.70
N GLU A 71 16.80 8.28 18.75
CA GLU A 71 17.14 9.00 19.97
C GLU A 71 15.88 9.48 20.68
N GLU A 72 14.98 10.18 19.98
CA GLU A 72 13.70 10.67 20.52
C GLU A 72 12.81 9.51 21.01
N LEU A 73 12.74 8.40 20.26
CA LEU A 73 11.98 7.22 20.70
C LEU A 73 12.55 6.64 22.01
N MET A 74 13.87 6.63 22.16
CA MET A 74 14.55 6.06 23.33
C MET A 74 14.48 6.97 24.57
N GLU A 75 14.08 8.24 24.44
CA GLU A 75 13.75 9.10 25.58
C GLU A 75 12.51 8.62 26.34
N ILE A 76 11.63 7.85 25.68
CA ILE A 76 10.42 7.32 26.28
C ILE A 76 10.76 6.08 27.12
N ASN A 77 10.52 6.19 28.43
CA ASN A 77 10.70 5.06 29.34
C ASN A 77 9.84 3.86 28.88
N GLY A 78 10.51 2.74 28.61
CA GLY A 78 9.90 1.51 28.10
C GLY A 78 10.17 1.22 26.61
N ILE A 79 10.79 2.17 25.90
CA ILE A 79 11.25 2.03 24.51
C ILE A 79 12.78 1.92 24.49
N GLY A 80 13.28 0.70 24.45
CA GLY A 80 14.69 0.45 24.17
C GLY A 80 14.95 0.29 22.67
N MET A 81 16.22 0.10 22.29
CA MET A 81 16.67 -0.02 20.90
C MET A 81 15.81 -0.96 20.05
N ALA A 82 15.46 -2.14 20.57
CA ALA A 82 14.65 -3.12 19.82
C ALA A 82 13.26 -2.59 19.44
N LYS A 83 12.53 -2.01 20.41
CA LYS A 83 11.19 -1.44 20.16
C LYS A 83 11.28 -0.17 19.31
N GLY A 84 12.31 0.66 19.55
CA GLY A 84 12.55 1.88 18.77
C GLY A 84 12.79 1.57 17.28
N VAL A 85 13.69 0.63 16.97
CA VAL A 85 13.95 0.18 15.59
C VAL A 85 12.69 -0.40 14.95
N GLN A 86 11.90 -1.18 15.70
CA GLN A 86 10.66 -1.74 15.18
C GLN A 86 9.65 -0.66 14.79
N LEU A 87 9.49 0.38 15.60
CA LEU A 87 8.61 1.51 15.29
C LEU A 87 9.12 2.32 14.10
N LEU A 88 10.42 2.64 14.06
CA LEU A 88 11.03 3.34 12.92
C LEU A 88 10.83 2.58 11.61
N ALA A 89 11.05 1.27 11.62
CA ALA A 89 10.85 0.44 10.44
C ALA A 89 9.38 0.47 9.97
N ALA A 90 8.42 0.40 10.89
CA ALA A 90 7.00 0.46 10.57
C ALA A 90 6.60 1.82 9.96
N ILE A 91 7.09 2.93 10.54
CA ILE A 91 6.84 4.30 10.07
C ILE A 91 7.46 4.51 8.69
N GLU A 92 8.72 4.14 8.51
CA GLU A 92 9.43 4.27 7.23
C GLU A 92 8.77 3.44 6.13
N LEU A 93 8.31 2.22 6.43
CA LEU A 93 7.53 1.42 5.49
C LEU A 93 6.23 2.14 5.09
N GLY A 94 5.51 2.72 6.06
CA GLY A 94 4.33 3.54 5.79
C GLY A 94 4.63 4.72 4.86
N LYS A 95 5.75 5.44 5.10
CA LYS A 95 6.22 6.54 4.26
C LYS A 95 6.52 6.07 2.83
N ARG A 96 7.21 4.93 2.67
CA ARG A 96 7.51 4.35 1.36
C ARG A 96 6.27 3.90 0.61
N ILE A 97 5.32 3.25 1.27
CA ILE A 97 4.06 2.83 0.64
C ILE A 97 3.29 4.05 0.12
N HIS A 98 3.26 5.14 0.90
CA HIS A 98 2.61 6.38 0.48
C HIS A 98 3.35 7.04 -0.70
N GLN A 99 4.68 7.17 -0.63
CA GLN A 99 5.49 7.76 -1.70
C GLN A 99 5.50 6.93 -2.99
N TYR A 100 5.46 5.60 -2.88
CA TYR A 100 5.42 4.68 -4.02
C TYR A 100 4.18 4.93 -4.89
N ARG A 101 3.06 5.38 -4.30
CA ARG A 101 1.87 5.74 -5.08
C ARG A 101 2.03 7.02 -5.90
N GLU A 102 2.97 7.90 -5.56
CA GLU A 102 3.11 9.22 -6.19
C GLU A 102 4.30 9.31 -7.17
N LYS A 103 5.43 8.65 -6.89
CA LYS A 103 6.65 8.82 -7.68
C LYS A 103 6.74 7.99 -8.96
N ASP A 104 6.05 6.84 -9.03
CA ASP A 104 6.23 5.87 -10.12
C ASP A 104 5.07 5.83 -11.12
N ARG A 105 4.09 6.73 -10.98
CA ARG A 105 2.96 6.77 -11.89
C ARG A 105 3.30 7.57 -13.13
N VAL A 106 3.53 6.86 -14.23
CA VAL A 106 3.62 7.45 -15.57
C VAL A 106 2.35 8.24 -15.85
N ILE A 107 2.49 9.51 -16.22
CA ILE A 107 1.39 10.37 -16.66
C ILE A 107 1.35 10.32 -18.18
N ILE A 108 0.20 9.99 -18.76
CA ILE A 108 0.00 10.04 -20.21
C ILE A 108 -0.63 11.39 -20.57
N ARG A 109 0.12 12.25 -21.26
CA ARG A 109 -0.35 13.56 -21.74
C ARG A 109 -0.61 13.56 -23.23
N SER A 110 -0.03 12.61 -23.97
CA SER A 110 -0.23 12.46 -25.40
C SER A 110 -0.24 10.98 -25.85
N PRO A 111 -0.70 10.68 -27.08
CA PRO A 111 -0.59 9.34 -27.65
C PRO A 111 0.85 8.78 -27.64
N GLU A 112 1.85 9.65 -27.83
CA GLU A 112 3.27 9.31 -27.80
C GLU A 112 3.72 8.82 -26.41
N ASP A 113 3.23 9.44 -25.33
CA ASP A 113 3.51 8.97 -23.97
C ASP A 113 2.98 7.55 -23.76
N GLY A 114 1.76 7.28 -24.25
CA GLY A 114 1.15 5.95 -24.18
C GLY A 114 1.90 4.91 -25.01
N ALA A 115 2.37 5.28 -26.20
CA ALA A 115 3.21 4.42 -27.03
C ALA A 115 4.54 4.14 -26.35
N ASN A 116 5.26 5.17 -25.90
CA ASN A 116 6.56 5.06 -25.22
C ASN A 116 6.47 4.20 -23.95
N TYR A 117 5.38 4.33 -23.19
CA TYR A 117 5.14 3.56 -21.97
C TYR A 117 5.17 2.05 -22.18
N VAL A 118 4.73 1.57 -23.36
CA VAL A 118 4.73 0.13 -23.68
C VAL A 118 5.79 -0.26 -24.70
N MET A 119 6.50 0.71 -25.29
CA MET A 119 7.34 0.48 -26.46
C MET A 119 8.54 -0.42 -26.17
N GLU A 120 9.22 -0.22 -25.04
CA GLU A 120 10.41 -1.00 -24.68
C GLU A 120 10.10 -2.50 -24.61
N GLU A 121 8.95 -2.86 -24.04
CA GLU A 121 8.50 -4.24 -23.91
C GLU A 121 7.89 -4.78 -25.21
N MET A 122 6.98 -4.02 -25.84
CA MET A 122 6.19 -4.52 -26.97
C MET A 122 6.94 -4.58 -28.30
N ARG A 123 8.03 -3.81 -28.47
CA ARG A 123 8.81 -3.76 -29.74
C ARG A 123 9.46 -5.09 -30.12
N THR A 124 9.75 -5.97 -29.17
CA THR A 124 10.43 -7.25 -29.42
C THR A 124 9.48 -8.44 -29.50
N LEU A 125 8.19 -8.23 -29.23
CA LEU A 125 7.20 -9.29 -29.20
C LEU A 125 6.94 -9.82 -30.61
N LYS A 126 7.13 -11.14 -30.78
CA LYS A 126 6.94 -11.86 -32.06
C LYS A 126 5.49 -12.21 -32.35
N GLN A 127 4.60 -12.01 -31.37
CA GLN A 127 3.16 -12.22 -31.50
C GLN A 127 2.44 -10.89 -31.28
N GLU A 128 1.25 -10.74 -31.87
CA GLU A 128 0.39 -9.61 -31.57
C GLU A 128 -0.07 -9.69 -30.12
N HIS A 129 0.09 -8.59 -29.38
CA HIS A 129 -0.41 -8.43 -28.03
C HIS A 129 -1.33 -7.24 -28.03
N PHE A 130 -2.53 -7.42 -27.49
CA PHE A 130 -3.44 -6.32 -27.19
C PHE A 130 -3.35 -5.99 -25.71
N VAL A 131 -2.97 -4.77 -25.39
CA VAL A 131 -2.74 -4.27 -24.04
C VAL A 131 -3.71 -3.14 -23.74
N ALA A 132 -4.39 -3.21 -22.61
CA ALA A 132 -5.18 -2.13 -22.05
C ALA A 132 -4.40 -1.43 -20.94
N ILE A 133 -4.28 -0.11 -21.03
CA ILE A 133 -3.72 0.77 -20.01
C ILE A 133 -4.88 1.51 -19.36
N PHE A 134 -4.96 1.46 -18.04
CA PHE A 134 -6.03 2.05 -17.24
C PHE A 134 -5.50 3.28 -16.53
N LEU A 135 -6.21 4.40 -16.63
CA LEU A 135 -5.78 5.69 -16.08
C LEU A 135 -6.72 6.22 -15.00
N ASP A 136 -6.20 7.03 -14.08
CA ASP A 136 -7.02 7.86 -13.20
C ASP A 136 -7.44 9.19 -13.84
N THR A 137 -8.20 10.03 -13.13
CA THR A 137 -8.71 11.32 -13.62
C THR A 137 -7.63 12.35 -13.93
N LYS A 138 -6.38 12.11 -13.52
CA LYS A 138 -5.20 12.94 -13.82
C LYS A 138 -4.30 12.29 -14.89
N ASN A 139 -4.82 11.28 -15.58
CA ASN A 139 -4.12 10.48 -16.58
C ASN A 139 -2.88 9.72 -16.06
N HIS A 140 -2.80 9.45 -14.76
CA HIS A 140 -1.78 8.53 -14.26
C HIS A 140 -2.13 7.10 -14.61
N VAL A 141 -1.14 6.32 -15.07
CA VAL A 141 -1.29 4.88 -15.22
C VAL A 141 -1.49 4.23 -13.86
N ILE A 142 -2.67 3.63 -13.66
CA ILE A 142 -3.03 2.90 -12.44
C ILE A 142 -2.95 1.38 -12.62
N HIS A 143 -3.06 0.91 -13.86
CA HIS A 143 -2.89 -0.50 -14.20
C HIS A 143 -2.60 -0.69 -15.69
N ARG A 144 -2.00 -1.83 -16.03
CA ARG A 144 -1.76 -2.28 -17.39
C ARG A 144 -2.01 -3.78 -17.45
N GLN A 145 -2.73 -4.24 -18.48
CA GLN A 145 -3.04 -5.65 -18.66
C GLN A 145 -2.95 -6.04 -20.14
N THR A 146 -2.22 -7.11 -20.44
CA THR A 146 -2.35 -7.81 -21.71
C THR A 146 -3.69 -8.54 -21.73
N VAL A 147 -4.60 -8.08 -22.58
CA VAL A 147 -5.97 -8.60 -22.70
C VAL A 147 -6.00 -9.79 -23.64
N PHE A 148 -5.12 -9.79 -24.64
CA PHE A 148 -5.05 -10.84 -25.65
C PHE A 148 -3.63 -11.00 -26.18
N ILE A 149 -3.26 -12.23 -26.51
CA ILE A 149 -2.05 -12.58 -27.25
C ILE A 149 -2.50 -13.39 -28.47
N GLY A 150 -2.28 -12.84 -29.65
CA GLY A 150 -2.73 -13.38 -30.92
C GLY A 150 -1.82 -14.40 -31.57
N SER A 151 -2.41 -15.10 -32.54
CA SER A 151 -1.73 -15.81 -33.62
C SER A 151 -2.16 -15.20 -34.97
N LEU A 152 -1.65 -15.73 -36.09
CA LEU A 152 -1.69 -15.12 -37.44
C LEU A 152 -3.05 -14.58 -37.96
N ASN A 153 -4.20 -14.96 -37.39
CA ASN A 153 -5.49 -14.86 -38.11
C ASN A 153 -6.63 -14.04 -37.46
N ALA A 154 -6.46 -13.40 -36.29
CA ALA A 154 -7.25 -12.24 -35.79
C ALA A 154 -7.16 -12.10 -34.26
N SER A 155 -7.25 -10.85 -33.80
CA SER A 155 -7.43 -10.50 -32.39
C SER A 155 -8.90 -10.37 -32.02
N ILE A 156 -9.48 -11.35 -31.30
CA ILE A 156 -10.83 -11.22 -30.71
C ILE A 156 -10.68 -10.69 -29.28
N VAL A 157 -10.67 -9.37 -29.15
CA VAL A 157 -10.67 -8.71 -27.85
C VAL A 157 -12.10 -8.39 -27.47
N HIS A 158 -12.63 -9.06 -26.44
CA HIS A 158 -14.00 -8.82 -26.01
C HIS A 158 -14.05 -7.59 -25.07
N PRO A 159 -14.81 -6.52 -25.40
CA PRO A 159 -14.86 -5.29 -24.60
C PRO A 159 -15.21 -5.54 -23.11
N ARG A 160 -16.05 -6.54 -22.82
CA ARG A 160 -16.36 -6.99 -21.46
C ARG A 160 -15.12 -7.22 -20.60
N GLU A 161 -14.06 -7.83 -21.12
CA GLU A 161 -12.86 -8.11 -20.33
C GLU A 161 -12.11 -6.81 -19.97
N ILE A 162 -12.06 -5.87 -20.90
CA ILE A 162 -11.48 -4.54 -20.68
C ILE A 162 -12.29 -3.76 -19.63
N TYR A 163 -13.60 -3.66 -19.81
CA TYR A 163 -14.46 -2.89 -18.91
C TYR A 163 -14.56 -3.51 -17.52
N ARG A 164 -14.53 -4.84 -17.41
CA ARG A 164 -14.52 -5.54 -16.11
C ARG A 164 -13.31 -5.13 -15.27
N GLU A 165 -12.12 -5.08 -15.88
CA GLU A 165 -10.92 -4.64 -15.15
C GLU A 165 -10.93 -3.12 -14.91
N ALA A 166 -11.42 -2.31 -15.86
CA ALA A 166 -11.57 -0.87 -15.67
C ALA A 166 -12.42 -0.52 -14.44
N VAL A 167 -13.58 -1.18 -14.28
CA VAL A 167 -14.48 -0.97 -13.14
C VAL A 167 -13.82 -1.43 -11.84
N LYS A 168 -13.19 -2.61 -11.82
CA LYS A 168 -12.49 -3.14 -10.66
C LYS A 168 -11.37 -2.21 -10.17
N ARG A 169 -10.71 -1.50 -11.09
CA ARG A 169 -9.61 -0.57 -10.80
C ARG A 169 -10.08 0.87 -10.55
N ALA A 170 -11.37 1.16 -10.70
CA ALA A 170 -11.92 2.53 -10.72
C ALA A 170 -11.19 3.43 -11.73
N ALA A 171 -10.93 2.90 -12.93
CA ALA A 171 -10.29 3.65 -14.01
C ALA A 171 -11.23 4.75 -14.53
N ALA A 172 -10.69 5.96 -14.72
CA ALA A 172 -11.40 7.07 -15.33
C ALA A 172 -11.37 7.00 -16.87
N SER A 173 -10.29 6.45 -17.43
CA SER A 173 -10.14 6.28 -18.88
C SER A 173 -9.26 5.07 -19.20
N ILE A 174 -9.29 4.65 -20.47
CA ILE A 174 -8.62 3.44 -20.97
C ILE A 174 -7.92 3.80 -22.27
N ILE A 175 -6.67 3.33 -22.44
CA ILE A 175 -5.94 3.35 -23.71
C ILE A 175 -5.73 1.91 -24.15
N CYS A 176 -6.07 1.62 -25.39
CA CYS A 176 -5.84 0.32 -26.01
C CYS A 176 -4.64 0.41 -26.95
N VAL A 177 -3.68 -0.50 -26.80
CA VAL A 177 -2.47 -0.56 -27.63
C VAL A 177 -2.32 -1.97 -28.17
N HIS A 178 -1.85 -2.12 -29.40
CA HIS A 178 -1.41 -3.40 -29.94
C HIS A 178 -0.08 -3.26 -30.69
N ASN A 179 0.70 -4.34 -30.76
CA ASN A 179 1.84 -4.43 -31.66
C ASN A 179 1.50 -5.29 -32.88
N HIS A 180 2.07 -4.93 -34.03
CA HIS A 180 2.09 -5.76 -35.23
C HIS A 180 3.52 -6.26 -35.49
N PRO A 181 3.81 -7.55 -35.27
CA PRO A 181 5.15 -8.12 -35.50
C PRO A 181 5.65 -7.95 -36.95
N SER A 182 4.75 -7.81 -37.92
CA SER A 182 5.06 -7.56 -39.33
C SER A 182 5.54 -6.13 -39.62
N GLY A 183 5.42 -5.21 -38.66
CA GLY A 183 5.78 -3.80 -38.82
C GLY A 183 4.78 -2.95 -39.63
N VAL A 184 3.73 -3.55 -40.18
CA VAL A 184 2.66 -2.83 -40.89
C VAL A 184 1.67 -2.30 -39.85
N ARG A 185 1.48 -0.97 -39.83
CA ARG A 185 0.47 -0.32 -38.98
C ARG A 185 -0.89 -0.38 -39.69
N LEU A 186 -1.94 -0.81 -38.99
CA LEU A 186 -3.34 -0.62 -39.39
C LEU A 186 -3.87 0.74 -38.93
#